data_AF-A0A2R6GY47-F1
#
_entry.id   AF-A0A2R6GY47-F1
#
_cell.length_a   1.000
_cell.length_b   1.000
_cell.length_c   1.000
_cell.angle_alpha   90.00
_cell.angle_beta   90.00
_cell.angle_gamma   90.00
#
_symmetry.space_group_name_H-M   'P 1'
#
loop_
_entity.id
_entity.type
_entity.pdbx_description
1 polymer ?
#
loop_
_entity_poly.entity_id
_entity_poly.type
_entity_poly.pdbx_seq_one_letter_code
_entity_poly.pdbx_strand_id
1 'polypeptide(L)'
;MIEIITDPDAFFRRETGEPSTLGPVAVVLVSGLVALGAVIPTIQLISQAVPEGGSVFATAATAGGAIAAIVGPFVVWLLYTAAFYVISLVFEGEGGFVSLLKLVGWGFVPQILGAAVNAAAAFYAVSNIDPPSGSAEVGSAVAQFQNSPAMMAATVFGIVITVWQGFLWTFAVKHGRNLDLRSAALTVAGPVLVGILLRANQLL
;
A
#
# COMPACT_ATOMS: atom_id res chain seq x y z
N MET A 1 -18.21 -5.64 8.05
CA MET A 1 -16.74 -5.75 8.02
C MET A 1 -16.31 -7.17 7.65
N ILE A 2 -16.56 -8.21 8.45
CA ILE A 2 -16.15 -9.60 8.11
C ILE A 2 -16.57 -10.05 6.70
N GLU A 3 -17.76 -9.62 6.28
CA GLU A 3 -18.31 -9.92 4.94
C GLU A 3 -17.38 -9.52 3.79
N ILE A 4 -16.54 -8.48 3.92
CA ILE A 4 -15.58 -8.11 2.86
C ILE A 4 -14.57 -9.23 2.56
N ILE A 5 -14.33 -10.13 3.51
CA ILE A 5 -13.41 -11.26 3.39
C ILE A 5 -14.17 -12.52 2.99
N THR A 6 -15.34 -12.76 3.58
CA THR A 6 -16.08 -14.02 3.39
C THR A 6 -17.01 -14.01 2.18
N ASP A 7 -17.59 -12.86 1.84
CA ASP A 7 -18.45 -12.65 0.67
C ASP A 7 -18.29 -11.21 0.13
N PRO A 8 -17.18 -10.93 -0.58
CA PRO A 8 -16.92 -9.61 -1.12
C PRO A 8 -18.02 -9.13 -2.07
N ASP A 9 -18.65 -10.03 -2.84
CA ASP A 9 -19.71 -9.64 -3.79
C ASP A 9 -20.92 -9.07 -3.05
N ALA A 10 -21.39 -9.76 -2.00
CA ALA A 10 -22.49 -9.28 -1.19
C ALA A 10 -22.15 -7.97 -0.46
N PHE A 11 -20.93 -7.86 0.07
CA PHE A 11 -20.45 -6.65 0.72
C PHE A 11 -20.53 -5.44 -0.22
N PHE A 12 -19.91 -5.51 -1.40
CA PHE A 12 -19.85 -4.38 -2.35
C PHE A 12 -21.21 -4.06 -2.98
N ARG A 13 -22.07 -5.05 -3.21
CA ARG A 13 -23.45 -4.84 -3.68
C ARG A 13 -24.25 -4.00 -2.69
N ARG A 14 -24.17 -4.31 -1.40
CA ARG A 14 -24.85 -3.55 -0.35
C ARG A 14 -24.26 -2.14 -0.20
N GLU A 15 -22.94 -2.05 -0.16
CA GLU A 15 -22.22 -0.78 0.05
C GLU A 15 -22.46 0.22 -1.09
N THR A 16 -22.77 -0.25 -2.30
CA THR A 16 -23.09 0.62 -3.44
C THR A 16 -24.41 1.38 -3.25
N GLY A 17 -25.37 0.81 -2.51
CA GLY A 17 -26.66 1.46 -2.23
C GLY A 17 -26.54 2.63 -1.25
N GLU A 18 -25.71 2.49 -0.21
CA GLU A 18 -25.42 3.53 0.78
C GLU A 18 -23.90 3.64 1.05
N PRO A 19 -23.15 4.31 0.17
CA PRO A 19 -21.68 4.30 0.24
C PRO A 19 -21.13 5.02 1.47
N SER A 20 -20.46 4.29 2.36
CA SER A 20 -19.75 4.86 3.51
C SER A 20 -18.59 5.76 3.07
N THR A 21 -18.48 6.93 3.68
CA THR A 21 -17.31 7.81 3.54
C THR A 21 -16.23 7.50 4.57
N LEU A 22 -16.64 7.26 5.81
CA LEU A 22 -15.71 7.13 6.95
C LEU A 22 -14.94 5.80 6.90
N GLY A 23 -15.60 4.70 6.52
CA GLY A 23 -15.00 3.36 6.51
C GLY A 23 -13.75 3.27 5.61
N PRO A 24 -13.85 3.63 4.31
CA PRO A 24 -12.72 3.63 3.40
C PRO A 24 -11.56 4.53 3.86
N VAL A 25 -11.86 5.74 4.35
CA VAL A 25 -10.85 6.67 4.88
C VAL A 25 -10.15 6.06 6.09
N ALA A 26 -10.88 5.45 7.02
CA ALA A 26 -10.30 4.81 8.19
C ALA A 26 -9.39 3.64 7.81
N VAL A 27 -9.78 2.80 6.83
CA VAL A 27 -8.93 1.71 6.33
C VAL A 27 -7.62 2.23 5.77
N VAL A 28 -7.67 3.24 4.89
CA VAL A 28 -6.47 3.81 4.27
C VAL A 28 -5.59 4.49 5.31
N LEU A 29 -6.18 5.24 6.24
CA LEU A 29 -5.45 5.87 7.35
C LEU A 29 -4.75 4.83 8.23
N VAL A 30 -5.46 3.79 8.66
CA VAL A 30 -4.88 2.71 9.48
C VAL A 30 -3.75 2.02 8.73
N SER A 31 -3.90 1.79 7.43
CA SER A 31 -2.81 1.20 6.62
C SER A 31 -1.55 2.07 6.62
N GLY A 32 -1.70 3.40 6.53
CA GLY A 32 -0.58 4.34 6.60
C GLY A 32 0.03 4.43 8.00
N LEU A 33 -0.80 4.44 9.05
CA LEU A 33 -0.33 4.44 10.44
C LEU A 33 0.43 3.16 10.79
N VAL A 34 0.00 2.00 10.31
CA VAL A 34 0.73 0.74 10.48
C VAL A 34 2.03 0.77 9.69
N ALA A 35 2.04 1.34 8.48
CA ALA A 35 3.23 1.47 7.66
C ALA A 35 4.32 2.37 8.29
N LEU A 36 3.95 3.35 9.13
CA LEU A 36 4.92 4.14 9.92
C LEU A 36 5.81 3.25 10.79
N GLY A 37 5.28 2.11 11.28
CA GLY A 37 6.07 1.15 12.05
C GLY A 37 7.30 0.65 11.30
N ALA A 38 7.25 0.56 9.96
CA ALA A 38 8.38 0.14 9.14
C ALA A 38 9.44 1.25 8.95
N VAL A 39 9.12 2.51 9.24
CA VAL A 39 10.06 3.65 9.13
C VAL A 39 10.99 3.72 10.33
N ILE A 40 10.51 3.34 11.52
CA ILE A 40 11.25 3.41 12.79
C ILE A 40 12.61 2.69 12.73
N PRO A 41 12.72 1.44 12.25
CA PRO A 41 14.01 0.74 12.18
C PRO A 41 15.02 1.46 11.29
N THR A 42 14.57 2.07 10.20
CA THR A 42 15.43 2.82 9.27
C THR A 42 15.97 4.09 9.93
N ILE A 43 15.12 4.79 10.71
CA ILE A 43 15.55 5.95 11.50
C ILE A 43 16.61 5.52 12.51
N GLN A 44 16.39 4.42 13.24
CA GLN A 44 17.33 3.89 14.23
C GLN A 44 18.67 3.50 13.61
N LEU A 45 18.66 2.91 12.41
CA LEU A 45 19.87 2.55 11.68
C LEU A 45 20.68 3.80 11.28
N ILE A 46 20.02 4.85 10.80
CA ILE A 46 20.67 6.08 10.35
C ILE A 46 21.15 6.92 11.53
N SER A 47 20.37 7.03 12.61
CA SER A 47 20.69 7.89 13.75
C SER A 47 21.94 7.44 14.52
N GLN A 48 22.31 6.16 14.43
CA GLN A 48 23.53 5.64 15.08
C GLN A 48 24.82 6.08 14.39
N ALA A 49 24.77 6.39 13.09
CA ALA A 49 25.94 6.80 12.31
C ALA A 49 26.11 8.32 12.19
N VAL A 50 25.16 9.11 12.71
CA VAL A 50 25.16 10.57 12.60
C VAL A 50 25.32 11.17 14.01
N PRO A 51 26.37 11.99 14.26
CA PRO A 51 26.57 12.64 15.57
C PRO A 51 25.38 13.49 16.02
N GLU A 52 25.23 13.69 17.33
CA GLU A 52 24.22 14.60 17.91
C GLU A 52 24.33 15.99 17.28
N GLY A 53 23.21 16.50 16.75
CA GLY A 53 23.19 17.66 15.83
C GLY A 53 23.05 17.29 14.36
N GLY A 54 22.57 16.07 14.08
CA GLY A 54 22.48 15.48 12.75
C GLY A 54 22.05 16.43 11.65
N SER A 55 22.72 16.30 10.50
CA SER A 55 22.53 17.18 9.34
C SER A 55 21.04 17.44 9.07
N VAL A 56 20.68 18.69 8.77
CA VAL A 56 19.31 19.10 8.37
C VAL A 56 18.68 18.11 7.39
N PHE A 57 19.51 17.50 6.54
CA PHE A 57 19.16 16.44 5.62
C PHE A 57 18.55 15.19 6.29
N ALA A 58 19.13 14.65 7.36
CA ALA A 58 18.63 13.46 8.05
C ALA A 58 17.28 13.69 8.73
N THR A 59 17.10 14.86 9.35
CA THR A 59 15.82 15.28 9.93
C THR A 59 14.76 15.47 8.85
N ALA A 60 15.11 16.13 7.73
CA ALA A 60 14.20 16.32 6.60
C ALA A 60 13.80 14.99 5.94
N ALA A 61 14.75 14.07 5.76
CA ALA A 61 14.49 12.73 5.20
C ALA A 61 13.55 11.92 6.10
N THR A 62 13.76 12.00 7.42
CA THR A 62 12.91 11.32 8.41
C THR A 62 11.48 11.87 8.41
N ALA A 63 11.34 13.20 8.46
CA ALA A 63 10.03 13.85 8.39
C ALA A 63 9.33 13.56 7.06
N GLY A 64 10.06 13.61 5.95
CA GLY A 64 9.56 13.27 4.62
C GLY A 64 9.09 11.82 4.52
N GLY A 65 9.85 10.87 5.07
CA GLY A 65 9.47 9.45 5.12
C GLY A 65 8.21 9.20 5.95
N ALA A 66 8.08 9.84 7.10
CA ALA A 66 6.87 9.75 7.93
C ALA A 66 5.64 10.33 7.22
N ILE A 67 5.78 11.51 6.60
CA ILE A 67 4.70 12.11 5.79
C ILE A 67 4.32 11.19 4.64
N ALA A 68 5.30 10.65 3.92
CA ALA A 68 5.08 9.74 2.80
C ALA A 68 4.36 8.44 3.22
N ALA A 69 4.68 7.90 4.39
CA ALA A 69 4.01 6.70 4.90
C ALA A 69 2.51 6.92 5.20
N ILE A 70 2.13 8.12 5.65
CA ILE A 70 0.73 8.46 5.95
C ILE A 70 -0.01 8.90 4.68
N VAL A 71 0.59 9.79 3.88
CA VAL A 71 -0.06 10.41 2.71
C VAL A 71 -0.02 9.50 1.50
N GLY A 72 1.03 8.69 1.34
CA GLY A 72 1.24 7.80 0.21
C GLY A 72 0.05 6.88 -0.07
N PRO A 73 -0.53 6.16 0.92
CA PRO A 73 -1.71 5.35 0.72
C PRO A 73 -2.92 6.11 0.16
N PHE A 74 -3.14 7.37 0.56
CA PHE A 74 -4.22 8.20 0.01
C PHE A 74 -3.98 8.56 -1.46
N VAL A 75 -2.73 8.88 -1.81
CA VAL A 75 -2.36 9.14 -3.20
C VAL A 75 -2.57 7.90 -4.06
N VAL A 76 -2.09 6.74 -3.59
CA VAL A 76 -2.24 5.45 -4.29
C VAL A 76 -3.72 5.08 -4.44
N TRP A 77 -4.54 5.30 -3.40
CA TRP A 77 -5.99 5.10 -3.47
C TRP A 77 -6.66 5.96 -4.55
N LEU A 78 -6.31 7.25 -4.62
CA LEU A 78 -6.82 8.15 -5.65
C LEU A 78 -6.38 7.71 -7.05
N LEU A 79 -5.12 7.31 -7.22
CA LEU A 79 -4.57 6.85 -8.49
C LEU A 79 -5.27 5.58 -9.01
N TYR A 80 -5.47 4.57 -8.15
CA TYR A 80 -6.20 3.37 -8.54
C TYR A 80 -7.64 3.68 -8.91
N THR A 81 -8.32 4.53 -8.12
CA THR A 81 -9.69 4.94 -8.43
C THR A 81 -9.77 5.65 -9.77
N ALA A 82 -8.86 6.60 -10.05
CA ALA A 82 -8.79 7.29 -11.34
C ALA A 82 -8.55 6.32 -12.50
N ALA A 83 -7.60 5.39 -12.35
CA ALA A 83 -7.32 4.40 -13.36
C ALA A 83 -8.53 3.50 -13.64
N PHE A 84 -9.16 2.97 -12.59
CA PHE A 84 -10.36 2.13 -12.74
C PHE A 84 -11.52 2.89 -13.36
N TYR A 85 -11.74 4.15 -12.93
CA TYR A 85 -12.78 4.99 -13.50
C TYR A 85 -12.57 5.20 -15.00
N VAL A 86 -11.38 5.63 -15.41
CA VAL A 86 -11.06 5.90 -16.83
C VAL A 86 -11.15 4.63 -17.67
N ILE A 87 -10.56 3.52 -17.23
CA ILE A 87 -10.56 2.26 -17.99
C ILE A 87 -11.99 1.71 -18.11
N SER A 88 -12.81 1.83 -17.05
CA SER A 88 -14.21 1.37 -17.09
C SER A 88 -15.07 2.08 -18.14
N LEU A 89 -14.68 3.27 -18.61
CA LEU A 89 -15.40 3.98 -19.67
C LEU A 89 -15.38 3.21 -21.00
N VAL A 90 -14.33 2.44 -21.26
CA VAL A 90 -14.23 1.58 -22.46
C VAL A 90 -15.25 0.44 -22.42
N PHE A 91 -15.65 0.03 -21.22
CA PHE A 91 -16.65 -1.01 -20.97
C PHE A 91 -18.04 -0.42 -20.67
N GLU A 92 -18.27 0.84 -21.02
CA GLU A 92 -19.55 1.53 -20.82
C GLU A 92 -19.98 1.62 -19.35
N GLY A 93 -19.01 1.68 -18.42
CA GLY A 93 -19.31 1.75 -16.98
C GLY A 93 -20.11 2.99 -16.56
N GLU A 94 -21.08 2.80 -15.68
CA GLU A 94 -22.00 3.82 -15.17
C GLU A 94 -21.69 4.24 -13.73
N GLY A 95 -22.27 5.31 -13.20
CA GLY A 95 -22.03 5.76 -11.82
C GLY A 95 -20.90 6.81 -11.67
N GLY A 96 -20.78 7.36 -10.46
CA GLY A 96 -19.91 8.50 -10.19
C GLY A 96 -18.52 8.12 -9.69
N PHE A 97 -17.51 8.94 -10.02
CA PHE A 97 -16.15 8.80 -9.51
C PHE A 97 -16.09 8.76 -7.98
N VAL A 98 -16.86 9.61 -7.29
CA VAL A 98 -16.88 9.67 -5.83
C VAL A 98 -17.45 8.40 -5.20
N SER A 99 -18.48 7.80 -5.82
CA SER A 99 -19.04 6.52 -5.36
C SER A 99 -18.01 5.41 -5.54
N LEU A 100 -17.32 5.37 -6.68
CA LEU A 100 -16.24 4.42 -6.93
C LEU A 100 -15.09 4.61 -5.93
N LEU A 101 -14.67 5.85 -5.66
CA LEU A 101 -13.59 6.17 -4.71
C LEU A 101 -13.85 5.51 -3.35
N LYS A 102 -15.06 5.69 -2.81
CA LYS A 102 -15.48 5.07 -1.55
C LYS A 102 -15.34 3.54 -1.60
N LEU A 103 -15.85 2.90 -2.65
CA LEU A 103 -15.79 1.45 -2.80
C LEU A 103 -14.33 0.96 -2.94
N VAL A 104 -13.51 1.63 -3.74
CA VAL A 104 -12.10 1.25 -3.96
C VAL A 104 -11.29 1.31 -2.66
N GLY A 105 -11.60 2.23 -1.75
CA GLY A 105 -10.87 2.34 -0.48
C GLY A 105 -11.04 1.10 0.41
N TRP A 106 -12.16 0.38 0.30
CA TRP A 106 -12.35 -0.91 0.97
C TRP A 106 -11.39 -2.00 0.47
N GLY A 107 -10.92 -1.93 -0.77
CA GLY A 107 -9.91 -2.85 -1.29
C GLY A 107 -8.51 -2.64 -0.68
N PHE A 108 -8.32 -1.64 0.18
CA PHE A 108 -7.10 -1.49 1.00
C PHE A 108 -7.14 -2.28 2.31
N VAL A 109 -8.23 -2.97 2.64
CA VAL A 109 -8.30 -3.79 3.88
C VAL A 109 -7.13 -4.78 4.00
N PRO A 110 -6.77 -5.57 2.96
CA PRO A 110 -5.61 -6.46 3.01
C PRO A 110 -4.27 -5.76 3.24
N GLN A 111 -4.14 -4.47 2.85
CA GLN A 111 -2.91 -3.70 2.98
C GLN A 111 -2.51 -3.48 4.44
N ILE A 112 -3.46 -3.52 5.39
CA ILE A 112 -3.16 -3.43 6.82
C ILE A 112 -2.26 -4.61 7.25
N LEU A 113 -2.58 -5.82 6.78
CA LEU A 113 -1.76 -7.01 7.02
C LEU A 113 -0.39 -6.90 6.34
N GLY A 114 -0.37 -6.44 5.08
CA GLY A 114 0.88 -6.20 4.35
C GLY A 114 1.80 -5.19 5.05
N ALA A 115 1.23 -4.10 5.55
CA ALA A 115 1.98 -3.08 6.29
C ALA A 115 2.54 -3.62 7.61
N ALA A 116 1.78 -4.44 8.34
CA ALA A 116 2.24 -5.07 9.57
C ALA A 116 3.39 -6.06 9.33
N VAL A 117 3.27 -6.91 8.31
CA VAL A 117 4.35 -7.85 7.92
C VAL A 117 5.60 -7.09 7.48
N ASN A 118 5.44 -6.03 6.69
CA ASN A 118 6.55 -5.19 6.27
C ASN A 118 7.25 -4.51 7.46
N ALA A 119 6.49 -4.01 8.43
CA ALA A 119 7.06 -3.43 9.65
C ALA A 119 7.85 -4.48 10.45
N ALA A 120 7.27 -5.67 10.67
CA ALA A 120 7.96 -6.76 11.37
C ALA A 120 9.25 -7.19 10.65
N ALA A 121 9.21 -7.31 9.33
CA ALA A 121 10.38 -7.61 8.51
C ALA A 121 11.45 -6.51 8.62
N ALA A 122 11.06 -5.24 8.65
CA ALA A 122 11.99 -4.13 8.81
C ALA A 122 12.70 -4.17 10.16
N PHE A 123 11.98 -4.41 11.26
CA PHE A 123 12.59 -4.57 12.59
C PHE A 123 13.56 -5.76 12.63
N TYR A 124 13.16 -6.91 12.07
CA TYR A 124 14.02 -8.09 12.01
C TYR A 124 15.25 -7.86 11.12
N ALA A 125 15.11 -7.20 9.98
CA ALA A 125 16.22 -6.90 9.09
C ALA A 125 17.28 -6.02 9.77
N VAL A 126 16.85 -4.92 10.41
CA VAL A 126 17.77 -4.02 11.12
C VAL A 126 18.46 -4.70 12.29
N SER A 127 17.78 -5.59 13.02
CA SER A 127 18.42 -6.32 14.13
C SER A 127 19.50 -7.32 13.70
N ASN A 128 19.61 -7.62 12.40
CA ASN A 128 20.60 -8.54 11.82
C ASN A 128 21.67 -7.80 10.99
N ILE A 129 21.74 -6.48 11.08
CA ILE A 129 22.72 -5.65 10.37
C ILE A 129 23.59 -4.96 11.41
N ASP A 130 24.91 -4.98 11.19
CA ASP A 130 25.83 -4.24 12.04
C ASP A 130 25.55 -2.74 11.90
N PRO A 131 25.37 -2.01 13.01
CA PRO A 131 25.12 -0.58 12.96
C PRO A 131 26.26 0.15 12.24
N PRO A 132 25.96 1.07 11.31
CA PRO A 132 27.00 1.83 10.63
C PRO A 132 27.80 2.65 11.66
N SER A 133 29.13 2.53 11.61
CA SER A 133 30.04 3.19 12.56
C SER A 133 30.36 4.65 12.18
N GLY A 134 29.96 5.05 10.97
CA GLY A 134 30.07 6.42 10.49
C GLY A 134 29.27 6.67 9.21
N SER A 135 29.18 7.95 8.82
CA SER A 135 28.37 8.39 7.68
C SER A 135 28.72 7.72 6.34
N ALA A 136 29.98 7.30 6.15
CA ALA A 136 30.43 6.60 4.94
C ALA A 136 29.79 5.21 4.77
N GLU A 137 29.37 4.57 5.86
CA GLU A 137 28.81 3.21 5.88
C GLU A 137 27.27 3.19 5.79
N VAL A 138 26.62 4.35 5.93
CA VAL A 138 25.14 4.46 5.90
C VAL A 138 24.57 3.94 4.59
N GLY A 139 25.21 4.27 3.45
CA GLY A 139 24.75 3.81 2.14
C GLY A 139 24.77 2.28 2.02
N SER A 140 25.84 1.63 2.45
CA SER A 140 25.96 0.16 2.45
C SER A 140 25.00 -0.50 3.45
N ALA A 141 24.81 0.08 4.64
CA ALA A 141 23.88 -0.44 5.63
C ALA A 141 22.42 -0.38 5.14
N VAL A 142 22.03 0.72 4.49
CA VAL A 142 20.71 0.87 3.85
C VAL A 142 20.54 -0.13 2.70
N ALA A 143 21.57 -0.32 1.87
CA ALA A 143 21.53 -1.30 0.80
C ALA A 143 21.41 -2.75 1.33
N GLN A 144 22.14 -3.10 2.39
CA GLN A 144 22.06 -4.40 3.04
C GLN A 144 20.67 -4.63 3.67
N PHE A 145 20.10 -3.59 4.28
CA PHE A 145 18.73 -3.61 4.80
C PHE A 145 17.71 -3.92 3.71
N GLN A 146 17.74 -3.15 2.62
CA GLN A 146 16.81 -3.29 1.49
C GLN A 146 16.92 -4.66 0.81
N ASN A 147 18.14 -5.19 0.68
CA ASN A 147 18.41 -6.49 0.05
C ASN A 147 18.39 -7.67 1.04
N SER A 148 17.98 -7.45 2.29
CA SER A 148 17.93 -8.52 3.29
C SER A 148 16.85 -9.56 2.91
N PRO A 149 17.05 -10.86 3.22
CA PRO A 149 16.06 -11.89 2.94
C PRO A 149 14.67 -11.60 3.53
N ALA A 150 14.63 -10.94 4.69
CA ALA A 150 13.37 -10.55 5.34
C ALA A 150 12.61 -9.48 4.55
N MET A 151 13.31 -8.46 4.03
CA MET A 151 12.68 -7.42 3.19
C MET A 151 12.26 -7.97 1.82
N MET A 152 13.03 -8.90 1.25
CA MET A 152 12.64 -9.62 0.04
C MET A 152 11.36 -10.44 0.26
N ALA A 153 11.29 -11.20 1.37
CA ALA A 153 10.11 -11.98 1.73
C ALA A 153 8.88 -11.08 1.97
N ALA A 154 9.05 -9.94 2.64
CA ALA A 154 8.00 -8.95 2.82
C ALA A 154 7.50 -8.37 1.48
N THR A 155 8.40 -8.15 0.53
CA THR A 155 8.06 -7.67 -0.82
C THR A 155 7.23 -8.71 -1.57
N VAL A 156 7.64 -9.98 -1.56
CA VAL A 156 6.87 -11.09 -2.15
C VAL A 156 5.50 -11.23 -1.51
N PHE A 157 5.43 -11.14 -0.17
CA PHE A 157 4.15 -11.13 0.54
C PHE A 157 3.29 -9.94 0.14
N GLY A 158 3.89 -8.75 -0.03
CA GLY A 158 3.21 -7.55 -0.52
C GLY A 158 2.62 -7.70 -1.93
N ILE A 159 3.23 -8.50 -2.80
CA ILE A 159 2.66 -8.86 -4.10
C ILE A 159 1.39 -9.71 -3.93
N VAL A 160 1.42 -10.72 -3.05
CA VAL A 160 0.22 -11.53 -2.72
C VAL A 160 -0.91 -10.66 -2.18
N ILE A 161 -0.58 -9.72 -1.28
CA ILE A 161 -1.54 -8.75 -0.78
C ILE A 161 -2.11 -7.91 -1.93
N THR A 162 -1.29 -7.42 -2.86
CA THR A 162 -1.75 -6.62 -4.01
C THR A 162 -2.70 -7.42 -4.92
N VAL A 163 -2.44 -8.71 -5.14
CA VAL A 163 -3.36 -9.59 -5.87
C VAL A 163 -4.70 -9.70 -5.14
N TRP A 164 -4.69 -9.83 -3.81
CA TRP A 164 -5.91 -9.84 -3.02
C TRP A 164 -6.66 -8.50 -3.10
N GLN A 165 -5.97 -7.37 -3.09
CA GLN A 165 -6.59 -6.06 -3.34
C GLN A 165 -7.26 -6.01 -4.71
N GLY A 166 -6.61 -6.52 -5.76
CA GLY A 166 -7.19 -6.63 -7.09
C GLY A 166 -8.47 -7.49 -7.14
N PHE A 167 -8.50 -8.59 -6.41
CA PHE A 167 -9.71 -9.40 -6.26
C PHE A 167 -10.86 -8.59 -5.62
N LEU A 168 -10.59 -7.84 -4.55
CA LEU A 168 -11.62 -6.99 -3.93
C LEU A 168 -12.05 -5.83 -4.84
N TRP A 169 -11.09 -5.16 -5.50
CA TRP A 169 -11.37 -4.08 -6.43
C TRP A 169 -12.19 -4.53 -7.64
N THR A 170 -12.09 -5.79 -8.05
CA THR A 170 -12.95 -6.35 -9.10
C THR A 170 -14.43 -6.21 -8.72
N PHE A 171 -14.80 -6.52 -7.48
CA PHE A 171 -16.17 -6.34 -7.00
C PHE A 171 -16.53 -4.87 -6.75
N ALA A 172 -15.58 -4.06 -6.27
CA ALA A 172 -15.78 -2.62 -6.13
C ALA A 172 -16.12 -1.96 -7.48
N VAL A 173 -15.41 -2.34 -8.55
CA VAL A 173 -15.67 -1.85 -9.92
C VAL A 173 -16.95 -2.46 -10.48
N LYS A 174 -17.19 -3.76 -10.31
CA LYS A 174 -18.42 -4.43 -10.75
C LYS A 174 -19.66 -3.67 -10.28
N HIS A 175 -19.77 -3.44 -8.97
CA HIS A 175 -20.95 -2.78 -8.40
C HIS A 175 -20.89 -1.26 -8.53
N GLY A 176 -19.74 -0.64 -8.29
CA GLY A 176 -19.57 0.80 -8.37
C GLY A 176 -19.64 1.38 -9.78
N ARG A 177 -19.39 0.55 -10.81
CA ARG A 177 -19.46 0.94 -12.22
C ARG A 177 -20.55 0.21 -13.03
N ASN A 178 -21.41 -0.56 -12.36
CA ASN A 178 -22.46 -1.35 -12.99
C ASN A 178 -21.95 -2.23 -14.16
N LEU A 179 -20.79 -2.86 -13.96
CA LEU A 179 -20.18 -3.74 -14.96
C LEU A 179 -20.44 -5.21 -14.63
N ASP A 180 -20.41 -6.06 -15.66
CA ASP A 180 -20.32 -7.50 -15.43
C ASP A 180 -18.95 -7.88 -14.84
N LEU A 181 -18.87 -9.07 -14.25
CA LEU A 181 -17.67 -9.51 -13.53
C LEU A 181 -16.43 -9.53 -14.45
N ARG A 182 -16.61 -9.89 -15.73
CA ARG A 182 -15.51 -9.97 -16.69
C ARG A 182 -14.95 -8.60 -17.01
N SER A 183 -15.79 -7.62 -17.34
CA SER A 183 -15.33 -6.26 -17.66
C SER A 183 -14.72 -5.56 -16.45
N ALA A 184 -15.27 -5.80 -15.26
CA ALA A 184 -14.68 -5.31 -14.01
C ALA A 184 -13.28 -5.90 -13.76
N ALA A 185 -13.11 -7.21 -13.95
CA ALA A 185 -11.81 -7.86 -13.78
C ALA A 185 -10.77 -7.34 -14.78
N LEU A 186 -11.15 -7.15 -16.05
CA LEU A 186 -10.28 -6.56 -17.07
C LEU A 186 -9.91 -5.11 -16.76
N THR A 187 -10.86 -4.33 -16.23
CA THR A 187 -10.63 -2.95 -15.77
C THR A 187 -9.57 -2.87 -14.67
N VAL A 188 -9.60 -3.85 -13.75
CA VAL A 188 -8.71 -3.88 -12.58
C VAL A 188 -7.34 -4.49 -12.91
N ALA A 189 -7.29 -5.47 -13.80
CA ALA A 189 -6.09 -6.24 -14.10
C ALA A 189 -4.90 -5.35 -14.52
N GLY A 190 -5.11 -4.39 -15.43
CA GLY A 190 -4.05 -3.51 -15.92
C GLY A 190 -3.37 -2.71 -14.80
N PRO A 191 -4.10 -1.88 -14.04
CA PRO A 191 -3.51 -1.10 -12.95
C PRO A 191 -2.88 -1.98 -11.86
N VAL A 192 -3.48 -3.13 -11.53
CA VAL A 192 -2.93 -4.06 -10.53
C VAL A 192 -1.62 -4.68 -11.02
N LEU A 193 -1.54 -5.07 -12.29
CA LEU A 193 -0.30 -5.58 -12.89
C LEU A 193 0.81 -4.53 -12.84
N VAL A 194 0.50 -3.26 -13.15
CA VAL A 194 1.48 -2.17 -12.99
C VAL A 194 1.95 -2.07 -11.54
N GLY A 195 1.03 -2.11 -10.57
CA GLY A 195 1.38 -2.11 -9.14
C GLY A 195 2.28 -3.28 -8.73
N ILE A 196 2.00 -4.48 -9.25
CA ILE A 196 2.83 -5.67 -9.02
C ILE A 196 4.22 -5.51 -9.63
N LEU A 197 4.32 -5.03 -10.88
CA LEU A 197 5.60 -4.83 -11.55
C LEU A 197 6.46 -3.79 -10.83
N LEU A 198 5.87 -2.69 -10.37
CA LEU A 198 6.58 -1.67 -9.59
C LEU A 198 7.15 -2.23 -8.28
N ARG A 199 6.41 -3.12 -7.60
CA ARG A 199 6.89 -3.82 -6.41
C ARG A 199 7.97 -4.85 -6.76
N ALA A 200 7.78 -5.64 -7.82
CA ALA A 200 8.73 -6.65 -8.26
C ALA A 200 10.08 -6.06 -8.69
N ASN A 201 10.08 -4.83 -9.23
CA ASN A 201 11.30 -4.10 -9.56
C ASN A 201 12.18 -3.80 -8.33
N GLN A 202 11.64 -3.89 -7.09
CA GLN A 202 12.42 -3.76 -5.87
C GLN A 202 13.23 -5.02 -5.51
N LEU A 203 13.01 -6.13 -6.25
CA LEU A 203 13.73 -7.40 -6.07
C LEU A 203 14.89 -7.58 -7.05
N LEU A 204 15.07 -6.66 -8.01
CA LEU A 204 16.08 -6.69 -9.07
C LEU A 204 17.14 -5.63 -8.80
#